data_AF-A0A7Y9DWD6-F1
#
_entry.id   AF-A0A7Y9DWD6-F1
#
_cell.length_a   1.000
_cell.length_b   1.000
_cell.length_c   1.000
_cell.angle_alpha   90.00
_cell.angle_beta   90.00
_cell.angle_gamma   90.00
#
_symmetry.space_group_name_H-M   'P 1'
#
loop_
_entity.id
_entity.type
_entity.pdbx_description
1 polymer ?
#
loop_
_entity_poly.entity_id
_entity_poly.type
_entity_poly.pdbx_seq_one_letter_code
_entity_poly.pdbx_strand_id
1 'polypeptide(L)'
;MEIDGIEVLESTEDHGYSWRWDDPRGFESEILWDRQIGYLTLGTRVPPGGWTHSTLDSDRWGHARTVYEARDVVERYVTRTTAKPD
;
A
#
# COMPACT_ATOMS: atom_id res chain seq x y z
N MET A 1 -5.01 10.81 1.32
CA MET A 1 -5.79 10.74 0.06
C MET A 1 -6.99 9.85 0.28
N GLU A 2 -8.12 10.12 -0.36
CA GLU A 2 -9.33 9.28 -0.25
C GLU A 2 -9.46 8.42 -1.51
N ILE A 3 -9.63 7.10 -1.34
CA ILE A 3 -9.75 6.11 -2.42
C ILE A 3 -10.97 5.25 -2.13
N ASP A 4 -12.03 5.37 -2.92
CA ASP A 4 -13.30 4.64 -2.74
C ASP A 4 -13.85 4.69 -1.29
N GLY A 5 -13.74 5.86 -0.65
CA GLY A 5 -14.17 6.09 0.73
C GLY A 5 -13.22 5.56 1.80
N ILE A 6 -12.04 5.07 1.43
CA ILE A 6 -10.96 4.67 2.33
C ILE A 6 -9.96 5.82 2.46
N GLU A 7 -9.72 6.26 3.69
CA GLU A 7 -8.68 7.26 3.98
C GLU A 7 -7.30 6.58 3.98
N VAL A 8 -6.47 6.97 3.02
CA VAL A 8 -5.09 6.49 2.86
C VAL A 8 -4.12 7.61 3.25
N LEU A 9 -3.36 7.40 4.32
CA LEU A 9 -2.32 8.29 4.79
C LEU A 9 -1.04 8.07 3.99
N GLU A 10 -0.68 9.05 3.15
CA GLU A 10 0.61 9.07 2.47
C GLU A 10 1.66 9.72 3.38
N SER A 11 2.84 9.10 3.49
CA SER A 11 3.97 9.62 4.27
C SER A 11 5.28 9.45 3.51
N THR A 12 6.17 10.43 3.64
CA THR A 12 7.53 10.36 3.12
C THR A 12 8.39 9.55 4.09
N GLU A 13 9.17 8.62 3.57
CA GLU A 13 10.10 7.79 4.33
C GLU A 13 11.54 8.08 3.89
N ASP A 14 12.54 7.70 4.71
CA ASP A 14 13.96 7.88 4.37
C ASP A 14 14.35 7.21 3.03
N HIS A 15 13.68 6.10 2.71
CA HIS A 15 13.96 5.26 1.53
C HIS A 15 12.91 5.41 0.41
N GLY A 16 11.87 6.22 0.58
CA GLY A 16 10.81 6.36 -0.41
C GLY A 16 9.50 6.90 0.18
N TYR A 17 8.41 6.19 -0.03
CA TYR A 17 7.07 6.60 0.41
C TYR A 17 6.30 5.42 0.97
N SER A 18 5.44 5.71 1.95
CA SER A 18 4.49 4.78 2.54
C SER A 18 3.06 5.28 2.36
N TRP A 19 2.13 4.34 2.17
CA TRP A 19 0.69 4.61 2.14
C TRP A 19 -0.01 3.66 3.09
N ARG A 20 -0.61 4.20 4.16
CA ARG A 20 -1.25 3.42 5.21
C ARG A 20 -2.75 3.63 5.25
N TRP A 21 -3.52 2.60 5.55
CA TRP A 21 -4.96 2.71 5.75
C TRP A 21 -5.49 1.66 6.72
N ASP A 22 -6.62 1.95 7.34
CA ASP A 22 -7.41 0.97 8.08
C ASP A 22 -8.17 0.10 7.09
N ASP A 23 -7.81 -1.18 7.03
CA ASP A 23 -8.45 -2.13 6.15
C ASP A 23 -9.83 -2.54 6.71
N PRO A 24 -10.91 -2.54 5.89
CA PRO A 24 -12.25 -2.97 6.32
C PRO A 24 -12.31 -4.37 6.93
N ARG A 25 -11.29 -5.22 6.68
CA ARG A 25 -11.15 -6.56 7.28
C ARG A 25 -10.66 -6.54 8.74
N GLY A 26 -10.41 -5.37 9.32
CA GLY A 26 -10.11 -5.19 10.74
C GLY A 26 -8.62 -5.18 11.10
N PHE A 27 -7.75 -4.74 10.18
CA PHE A 27 -6.31 -4.61 10.40
C PHE A 27 -5.76 -3.37 9.68
N GLU A 28 -4.56 -2.91 10.04
CA GLU A 28 -3.88 -1.83 9.33
C GLU A 28 -3.12 -2.41 8.12
N SER A 29 -3.21 -1.72 6.99
CA SER A 29 -2.45 -2.05 5.78
C SER A 29 -1.47 -0.92 5.44
N GLU A 30 -0.38 -1.29 4.79
CA GLU A 30 0.65 -0.38 4.30
C GLU A 30 1.13 -0.84 2.93
N ILE A 31 1.33 0.09 2.00
CA ILE A 31 2.20 -0.12 0.85
C ILE A 31 3.45 0.72 1.04
N LEU A 32 4.62 0.09 1.00
CA LEU A 32 5.91 0.77 0.96
C LEU A 32 6.46 0.72 -0.46
N TRP A 33 6.89 1.87 -0.97
CA TRP A 33 7.68 1.96 -2.20
C TRP A 33 9.11 2.40 -1.87
N ASP A 34 10.08 1.58 -2.25
CA ASP A 34 11.50 1.90 -2.12
C ASP A 34 11.99 2.58 -3.41
N ARG A 35 12.45 3.82 -3.28
CA ARG A 35 12.91 4.65 -4.41
C ARG A 35 14.16 4.08 -5.08
N GLN A 36 15.03 3.40 -4.35
CA GLN A 36 16.32 2.95 -4.86
C GLN A 36 16.15 1.74 -5.78
N ILE A 37 15.27 0.83 -5.38
CA ILE A 37 15.03 -0.43 -6.11
C ILE A 37 13.75 -0.41 -6.95
N GLY A 38 12.85 0.55 -6.71
CA GLY A 38 11.58 0.69 -7.43
C GLY A 38 10.50 -0.32 -7.03
N TYR A 39 10.74 -1.13 -6.00
CA TYR A 39 9.80 -2.20 -5.60
C TYR A 39 8.76 -1.72 -4.60
N LEU A 40 7.58 -2.34 -4.68
CA LEU A 40 6.50 -2.14 -3.71
C LEU A 40 6.32 -3.39 -2.83
N THR A 41 6.09 -3.16 -1.54
CA THR A 41 5.77 -4.22 -0.57
C THR A 41 4.47 -3.90 0.14
N LEU A 42 3.71 -4.93 0.49
CA LEU A 42 2.50 -4.84 1.30
C LEU A 42 2.84 -5.20 2.74
N GLY A 43 2.71 -4.23 3.64
CA GLY A 43 2.67 -4.41 5.08
C GLY A 43 1.24 -4.66 5.57
N THR A 44 1.09 -5.57 6.53
CA THR A 44 -0.15 -5.70 7.31
C THR A 44 0.18 -5.75 8.79
N ARG A 45 -0.72 -5.21 9.63
CA ARG A 45 -0.54 -5.16 11.08
C ARG A 45 -1.88 -5.33 11.79
N VAL A 46 -1.91 -6.24 12.76
CA VAL A 46 -3.03 -6.39 13.70
C VAL A 46 -2.58 -5.85 15.05
N PRO A 47 -3.04 -4.67 15.50
CA PRO A 47 -2.63 -4.09 16.78
C PRO A 47 -2.98 -4.99 17.98
N PRO A 48 -2.13 -5.09 19.03
CA PRO A 48 -0.86 -4.37 19.24
C PRO A 48 0.36 -5.00 18.56
N GLY A 49 0.17 -5.94 17.63
CA GLY A 49 1.25 -6.62 16.91
C GLY A 49 2.10 -5.69 16.04
N GLY A 50 3.21 -6.22 15.54
CA GLY A 50 4.10 -5.55 14.60
C GLY A 50 3.64 -5.66 13.15
N TRP A 51 4.36 -4.98 12.26
CA TRP A 51 4.16 -5.09 10.82
C TRP A 51 4.74 -6.38 10.26
N THR A 52 4.00 -7.01 9.35
CA THR A 52 4.49 -8.09 8.49
C THR A 52 4.45 -7.63 7.05
N HIS A 53 5.61 -7.58 6.40
CA HIS A 53 5.73 -7.17 5.01
C HIS A 53 5.92 -8.36 4.08
N SER A 54 5.29 -8.30 2.92
CA SER A 54 5.49 -9.23 1.81
C SER A 54 5.61 -8.45 0.51
N THR A 55 6.44 -8.93 -0.40
CA THR A 55 6.53 -8.33 -1.74
C THR A 55 5.17 -8.39 -2.42
N LEU A 56 4.73 -7.26 -2.98
CA LEU A 56 3.53 -7.27 -3.81
C LEU A 56 3.77 -8.13 -5.05
N ASP A 57 2.71 -8.75 -5.57
CA ASP A 57 2.77 -9.54 -6.82
C ASP A 57 3.56 -8.77 -7.89
N SER A 58 4.74 -9.28 -8.24
CA SER A 58 5.72 -8.57 -9.06
C SER A 58 5.23 -8.32 -10.48
N ASP A 59 4.36 -9.19 -10.98
CA ASP A 59 3.84 -9.11 -12.34
C ASP A 59 2.69 -8.09 -12.44
N ARG A 60 2.07 -7.73 -11.32
CA ARG A 60 0.90 -6.83 -11.27
C ARG A 60 1.17 -5.49 -10.63
N TRP A 61 1.93 -5.47 -9.54
CA TRP A 61 2.00 -4.35 -8.60
C TRP A 61 3.40 -4.09 -8.08
N GLY A 62 4.35 -5.00 -8.30
CA GLY A 62 5.60 -4.99 -7.54
C GLY A 62 6.63 -3.96 -7.99
N HIS A 63 6.39 -3.18 -9.06
CA HIS A 63 7.39 -2.22 -9.53
C HIS A 63 6.78 -0.87 -9.96
N ALA A 64 7.40 0.22 -9.51
CA ALA A 64 7.16 1.59 -9.95
C ALA A 64 8.49 2.35 -10.03
N ARG A 65 8.68 3.12 -11.09
CA ARG A 65 9.90 3.92 -11.32
C ARG A 65 9.81 5.31 -10.70
N THR A 66 8.60 5.77 -10.43
CA THR A 66 8.35 7.10 -9.88
C THR A 66 7.31 7.03 -8.77
N VAL A 67 7.30 8.04 -7.90
CA VAL A 67 6.27 8.16 -6.85
C VAL A 67 4.85 8.25 -7.43
N TYR A 68 4.69 8.83 -8.62
CA TYR A 68 3.39 8.92 -9.29
C TYR A 68 2.89 7.55 -9.77
N GLU A 69 3.79 6.73 -10.32
CA GLU A 69 3.47 5.33 -10.67
C GLU A 69 3.18 4.50 -9.42
N ALA A 70 3.93 4.72 -8.33
CA ALA A 70 3.68 4.03 -7.06
C ALA A 70 2.31 4.40 -6.49
N ARG A 71 1.91 5.68 -6.56
CA ARG A 71 0.59 6.15 -6.15
C ARG A 71 -0.53 5.53 -7.02
N ASP A 72 -0.35 5.41 -8.33
CA ASP A 72 -1.32 4.71 -9.21
C ASP A 72 -1.50 3.24 -8.80
N VAL A 73 -0.40 2.55 -8.46
CA VAL A 73 -0.46 1.18 -7.94
C VAL A 73 -1.25 1.12 -6.62
N VAL A 74 -1.03 2.07 -5.71
CA VAL A 74 -1.75 2.16 -4.43
C VAL A 74 -3.25 2.37 -4.67
N GLU A 75 -3.63 3.33 -5.50
CA GLU A 75 -5.03 3.58 -5.86
C GLU A 75 -5.70 2.32 -6.39
N ARG A 76 -5.10 1.70 -7.41
CA ARG A 76 -5.64 0.48 -8.02
C ARG A 76 -5.69 -0.70 -7.06
N TYR A 77 -4.71 -0.83 -6.17
CA TYR A 77 -4.67 -1.89 -5.19
C TYR A 77 -5.78 -1.72 -4.15
N VAL A 78 -5.89 -0.53 -3.55
CA VAL A 78 -6.89 -0.23 -2.52
C VAL A 78 -8.29 -0.40 -3.09
N THR A 79 -8.60 0.21 -4.25
CA THR A 79 -9.88 0.02 -4.95
C THR A 79 -10.23 -1.46 -5.10
N ARG A 80 -9.25 -2.28 -5.51
CA ARG A 80 -9.49 -3.71 -5.75
C ARG A 80 -9.71 -4.51 -4.47
N THR A 81 -9.01 -4.20 -3.38
CA THR A 81 -9.07 -5.00 -2.15
C THR A 81 -10.18 -4.57 -1.21
N THR A 82 -10.66 -3.34 -1.32
CA THR A 82 -11.73 -2.78 -0.47
C THR A 82 -13.09 -2.77 -1.16
N ALA A 83 -13.15 -3.04 -2.47
CA ALA A 83 -14.39 -3.38 -3.15
C ALA A 83 -15.07 -4.56 -2.43
N LYS A 84 -16.32 -4.36 -2.00
CA LYS A 84 -17.13 -5.44 -1.41
C LYS A 84 -17.22 -6.58 -2.43
N PRO A 85 -17.00 -7.85 -2.03
CA PRO A 85 -17.40 -8.96 -2.87
C PRO A 85 -18.93 -8.89 -3.02
N ASP A 86 -19.41 -8.93 -4.27
CA ASP A 86 -20.83 -9.11 -4.60
C ASP A 86 -21.39 -10.41 -4.00
#